data_AF-A0A4Q6BHY8-F1
#
_entry.id   AF-A0A4Q6BHY8-F1
#
_cell.length_a   1.000
_cell.length_b   1.000
_cell.length_c   1.000
_cell.angle_alpha   90.00
_cell.angle_beta   90.00
_cell.angle_gamma   90.00
#
_symmetry.space_group_name_H-M   'P 1'
#
loop_
_entity.id
_entity.type
_entity.pdbx_description
1 polymer ?
#
loop_
_entity_poly.entity_id
_entity_poly.type
_entity_poly.pdbx_seq_one_letter_code
_entity_poly.pdbx_strand_id
1 'polypeptide(L)'
;MNQALYYEAQIDVAEIFEFELERLREGRNDEAFFKELRESLIPFYILKKHEPFVSQAAVAAGTSSEKYYYGYEERLKSQASWNLDYFKFRDAFYDYNLSCIVEKEDVIQELYSWLFALKVRQFEAYKEEFSSFLGYHYHVTFNGDKQEYALFLQSLLRYKDLIAPSLREEIITVAKEVDTLPRRTDYIETISNRPTWEEFKALSLEAAPNTSVSTKVQGNGEEEIGVEEQPIKEQGTTEATAYAIQNTSVLSKEEIDHFFAFLYKDRGDEEGSYLKKEEVEIMLQYGITIPAQPLQEKFKLNYTARYSKKLAEYLLHAFIVEYNRNEKGKFLQFLGSYIQDYELALSAQGLRNISKNFTGDRPSKRNILFKLEDFLPKNPQ
;
A
#
# COMPACT_ATOMS: atom_id res chain seq x y z
N MET A 1 23.94 -6.24 17.01
CA MET A 1 24.33 -5.51 15.78
C MET A 1 23.13 -4.67 15.40
N ASN A 2 23.18 -3.35 15.64
CA ASN A 2 22.01 -2.47 15.54
C ASN A 2 21.58 -2.31 14.08
N GLN A 3 20.50 -2.99 13.69
CA GLN A 3 19.90 -2.90 12.35
C GLN A 3 19.36 -1.49 12.01
N ALA A 4 19.06 -0.67 13.02
CA ALA A 4 18.60 0.70 12.84
C ALA A 4 19.65 1.62 12.19
N LEU A 5 20.95 1.34 12.38
CA LEU A 5 22.06 2.18 11.90
C LEU A 5 22.30 2.12 10.39
N TYR A 6 21.80 1.07 9.73
CA TYR A 6 22.05 0.81 8.32
C TYR A 6 21.05 1.53 7.40
N TYR A 7 19.85 1.82 7.89
CA TYR A 7 18.76 2.31 7.05
C TYR A 7 19.00 3.72 6.49
N GLU A 8 19.66 4.60 7.24
CA GLU A 8 19.73 6.02 6.87
C GLU A 8 20.83 6.36 5.86
N ALA A 9 21.90 5.56 5.82
CA ALA A 9 22.97 5.70 4.85
C ALA A 9 22.69 4.91 3.55
N GLN A 10 21.66 4.07 3.52
CA GLN A 10 21.30 3.31 2.32
C GLN A 10 20.57 4.17 1.30
N ILE A 11 20.65 3.75 0.04
CA ILE A 11 19.84 4.34 -1.03
C ILE A 11 18.45 3.71 -0.97
N ASP A 12 17.60 4.22 -0.07
CA ASP A 12 16.21 3.78 0.07
C ASP A 12 15.27 4.67 -0.76
N VAL A 13 14.63 4.04 -1.74
CA VAL A 13 13.70 4.71 -2.65
C VAL A 13 12.44 5.21 -1.93
N ALA A 14 12.00 4.54 -0.86
CA ALA A 14 10.85 4.97 -0.06
C ALA A 14 11.14 6.26 0.69
N GLU A 15 12.31 6.34 1.33
CA GLU A 15 12.77 7.55 2.01
C GLU A 15 12.94 8.72 1.04
N ILE A 16 13.53 8.47 -0.13
CA ILE A 16 13.63 9.48 -1.20
C ILE A 16 12.24 9.96 -1.63
N PHE A 17 11.29 9.05 -1.83
CA PHE A 17 9.92 9.41 -2.21
C PHE A 17 9.23 10.27 -1.15
N GLU A 18 9.32 9.88 0.13
CA GLU A 18 8.73 10.64 1.23
C GLU A 18 9.32 12.04 1.35
N PHE A 19 10.64 12.16 1.28
CA PHE A 19 11.33 13.46 1.35
C PHE A 19 10.90 14.39 0.21
N GLU A 20 10.85 13.87 -1.03
CA GLU A 20 10.47 14.69 -2.20
C GLU A 20 8.97 15.02 -2.21
N LEU A 21 8.12 14.16 -1.62
CA LEU A 21 6.70 14.45 -1.41
C LEU A 21 6.50 15.59 -0.41
N GLU A 22 7.28 15.64 0.65
CA GLU A 22 7.21 16.74 1.62
C GLU A 22 7.68 18.05 0.98
N ARG A 23 8.76 18.04 0.20
CA ARG A 23 9.19 19.20 -0.58
C ARG A 23 8.13 19.67 -1.58
N LEU A 24 7.35 18.77 -2.18
CA LEU A 24 6.20 19.14 -3.02
C LEU A 24 5.12 19.84 -2.19
N ARG A 25 4.78 19.32 -1.00
CA ARG A 25 3.81 19.94 -0.08
C ARG A 25 4.25 21.34 0.38
N GLU A 26 5.55 21.54 0.58
CA GLU A 26 6.16 22.83 0.91
C GLU A 26 6.30 23.78 -0.29
N GLY A 27 5.95 23.35 -1.52
CA GLY A 27 6.11 24.15 -2.74
C GLY A 27 7.57 24.34 -3.19
N ARG A 28 8.49 23.52 -2.70
CA ARG A 28 9.92 23.53 -3.07
C ARG A 28 10.24 22.68 -4.29
N ASN A 29 9.29 21.87 -4.76
CA ASN A 29 9.31 21.12 -6.01
C ASN A 29 8.01 21.35 -6.78
N ASP A 30 8.03 21.15 -8.09
CA ASP A 30 6.82 21.17 -8.92
C ASP A 30 6.21 19.77 -9.11
N GLU A 31 4.93 19.74 -9.50
CA GLU A 31 4.19 18.50 -9.74
C GLU A 31 4.77 17.67 -10.89
N ALA A 32 5.43 18.31 -11.87
CA ALA A 32 5.98 17.63 -13.04
C ALA A 32 7.20 16.79 -12.66
N PHE A 33 8.13 17.37 -11.89
CA PHE A 33 9.25 16.69 -11.28
C PHE A 33 8.79 15.53 -10.40
N PHE A 34 7.81 15.76 -9.52
CA PHE A 34 7.33 14.70 -8.63
C PHE A 34 6.66 13.55 -9.39
N LYS A 35 5.95 13.85 -10.48
CA LYS A 35 5.38 12.83 -11.36
C LYS A 35 6.46 12.02 -12.06
N GLU A 36 7.49 12.66 -12.60
CA GLU A 36 8.63 12.00 -13.24
C GLU A 36 9.42 11.12 -12.25
N LEU A 37 9.64 11.62 -11.03
CA LEU A 37 10.23 10.87 -9.93
C LEU A 37 9.39 9.60 -9.68
N ARG A 38 8.08 9.76 -9.44
CA ARG A 38 7.19 8.63 -9.17
C ARG A 38 7.24 7.57 -10.28
N GLU A 39 7.18 8.00 -11.55
CA GLU A 39 7.22 7.08 -12.69
C GLU A 39 8.56 6.33 -12.78
N SER A 40 9.67 7.03 -12.47
CA SER A 40 11.02 6.46 -12.45
C SER A 40 11.26 5.48 -11.31
N LEU A 41 10.53 5.62 -10.18
CA LEU A 41 10.70 4.75 -9.02
C LEU A 41 9.93 3.42 -9.09
N ILE A 42 8.86 3.35 -9.89
CA ILE A 42 8.01 2.14 -10.02
C ILE A 42 8.82 0.85 -10.35
N PRO A 43 9.76 0.86 -11.30
CA PRO A 43 10.57 -0.33 -11.62
C PRO A 43 11.29 -0.95 -10.43
N PHE A 44 11.76 -0.17 -9.45
CA PHE A 44 12.49 -0.71 -8.30
C PHE A 44 11.58 -1.48 -7.35
N TYR A 45 10.38 -0.95 -7.09
CA TYR A 45 9.37 -1.66 -6.30
C TYR A 45 8.96 -2.98 -6.98
N ILE A 46 8.89 -3.00 -8.32
CA ILE A 46 8.67 -4.23 -9.08
C ILE A 46 9.83 -5.20 -8.89
N LEU A 47 11.08 -4.78 -9.11
CA LEU A 47 12.21 -5.69 -9.02
C LEU A 47 12.42 -6.25 -7.61
N LYS A 48 12.19 -5.45 -6.56
CA LYS A 48 12.49 -5.84 -5.17
C LYS A 48 11.33 -6.46 -4.41
N LYS A 49 10.07 -6.20 -4.79
CA LYS A 49 8.90 -6.57 -3.96
C LYS A 49 7.83 -7.40 -4.67
N HIS A 50 7.94 -7.59 -5.97
CA HIS A 50 6.94 -8.36 -6.70
C HIS A 50 7.31 -9.85 -6.71
N GLU A 51 6.57 -10.64 -5.92
CA GLU A 51 6.70 -12.09 -5.90
C GLU A 51 5.65 -12.78 -6.81
N PRO A 52 6.01 -13.88 -7.49
CA PRO A 52 5.04 -14.66 -8.24
C PRO A 52 4.00 -15.30 -7.32
N PHE A 53 2.74 -15.35 -7.75
CA PHE A 53 1.65 -16.02 -7.01
C PHE A 53 1.89 -17.52 -6.74
N VAL A 54 2.80 -18.16 -7.47
CA VAL A 54 3.18 -19.56 -7.28
C VAL A 54 4.66 -19.57 -6.90
N SER A 55 5.02 -20.31 -5.85
CA SER A 55 6.41 -20.44 -5.43
C SER A 55 7.19 -21.43 -6.30
N GLN A 56 8.50 -21.25 -6.38
CA GLN A 56 9.39 -22.19 -7.07
C GLN A 56 9.26 -23.62 -6.52
N ALA A 57 9.09 -23.76 -5.20
CA ALA A 57 8.89 -25.06 -4.55
C ALA A 57 7.56 -25.72 -4.98
N ALA A 58 6.49 -24.94 -5.16
CA ALA A 58 5.22 -25.44 -5.66
C ALA A 58 5.30 -25.89 -7.13
N VAL A 59 6.11 -25.22 -7.96
CA VAL A 59 6.39 -25.68 -9.32
C VAL A 59 7.18 -26.99 -9.32
N ALA A 60 8.24 -27.07 -8.50
CA ALA A 60 9.07 -28.27 -8.36
C ALA A 60 8.28 -29.50 -7.84
N ALA A 61 7.20 -29.28 -7.09
CA ALA A 61 6.28 -30.32 -6.62
C ALA A 61 5.29 -30.82 -7.69
N GLY A 62 5.38 -30.34 -8.94
CA GLY A 62 4.59 -30.83 -10.08
C GLY A 62 3.27 -30.08 -10.32
N THR A 63 3.11 -28.85 -9.85
CA THR A 63 1.94 -28.03 -10.20
C THR A 63 1.97 -27.65 -11.69
N SER A 64 0.80 -27.59 -12.35
CA SER A 64 0.65 -27.18 -13.76
C SER A 64 0.99 -25.69 -14.03
N SER A 65 1.55 -24.99 -13.03
CA SER A 65 1.85 -23.56 -13.05
C SER A 65 3.29 -23.25 -13.44
N GLU A 66 4.06 -24.24 -13.88
CA GLU A 66 5.45 -24.10 -14.33
C GLU A 66 5.61 -23.00 -15.40
N LYS A 67 4.74 -23.03 -16.42
CA LYS A 67 4.73 -22.03 -17.50
C LYS A 67 4.46 -20.61 -17.00
N TYR A 68 3.61 -20.48 -15.97
CA TYR A 68 3.34 -19.19 -15.34
C TYR A 68 4.58 -18.66 -14.61
N TYR A 69 5.20 -19.50 -13.75
CA TYR A 69 6.33 -19.11 -12.92
C TYR A 69 7.54 -18.69 -13.75
N TYR A 70 7.95 -19.53 -14.71
CA TYR A 70 9.11 -19.20 -15.54
C TYR A 70 8.83 -18.03 -16.48
N GLY A 71 7.60 -17.91 -17.00
CA GLY A 71 7.21 -16.72 -17.76
C GLY A 71 7.19 -15.45 -16.90
N TYR A 72 6.84 -15.54 -15.63
CA TYR A 72 6.89 -14.43 -14.67
C TYR A 72 8.33 -14.00 -14.40
N GLU A 73 9.23 -14.94 -14.08
CA GLU A 73 10.65 -14.65 -13.88
C GLU A 73 11.31 -14.06 -15.12
N GLU A 74 11.00 -14.60 -16.30
CA GLU A 74 11.54 -14.12 -17.57
C GLU A 74 11.12 -12.66 -17.82
N ARG A 75 9.87 -12.30 -17.54
CA ARG A 75 9.38 -10.92 -17.66
C ARG A 75 10.06 -9.98 -16.66
N LEU A 76 10.31 -10.42 -15.42
CA LEU A 76 11.04 -9.62 -14.42
C LEU A 76 12.52 -9.42 -14.79
N LYS A 77 13.18 -10.46 -15.31
CA LYS A 77 14.59 -10.43 -15.73
C LYS A 77 14.81 -9.71 -17.06
N SER A 78 13.75 -9.47 -17.82
CA SER A 78 13.84 -8.81 -19.12
C SER A 78 14.21 -7.33 -18.97
N GLN A 79 15.19 -6.88 -19.75
CA GLN A 79 15.53 -5.45 -19.88
C GLN A 79 14.52 -4.66 -20.72
N ALA A 80 13.51 -5.32 -21.31
CA ALA A 80 12.54 -4.65 -22.16
C ALA A 80 11.49 -3.93 -21.32
N SER A 81 11.37 -2.60 -21.50
CA SER A 81 10.49 -1.73 -20.72
C SER A 81 9.01 -2.17 -20.73
N TRP A 82 8.53 -2.73 -21.84
CA TRP A 82 7.16 -3.22 -21.98
C TRP A 82 6.86 -4.47 -21.14
N ASN A 83 7.87 -5.24 -20.73
CA ASN A 83 7.70 -6.33 -19.78
C ASN A 83 7.49 -5.82 -18.35
N LEU A 84 8.08 -4.68 -18.01
CA LEU A 84 7.79 -4.02 -16.74
C LEU A 84 6.38 -3.41 -16.75
N ASP A 85 5.92 -2.91 -17.90
CA ASP A 85 4.56 -2.37 -18.05
C ASP A 85 3.46 -3.39 -17.73
N TYR A 86 3.72 -4.69 -17.93
CA TYR A 86 2.84 -5.78 -17.47
C TYR A 86 2.57 -5.69 -15.97
N PHE A 87 3.59 -5.36 -15.17
CA PHE A 87 3.47 -5.16 -13.72
C PHE A 87 2.95 -3.76 -13.36
N LYS A 88 3.00 -2.79 -14.29
CA LYS A 88 2.47 -1.42 -14.13
C LYS A 88 0.97 -1.30 -14.42
N PHE A 89 0.23 -2.41 -14.39
CA PHE A 89 -1.22 -2.36 -14.60
C PHE A 89 -1.87 -1.29 -13.70
N ARG A 90 -2.79 -0.50 -14.24
CA ARG A 90 -3.45 0.58 -13.48
C ARG A 90 -4.16 -0.04 -12.28
N ASP A 91 -3.79 0.39 -11.07
CA ASP A 91 -4.12 -0.19 -9.75
C ASP A 91 -3.06 -1.15 -9.15
N ALA A 92 -1.84 -1.22 -9.70
CA ALA A 92 -0.72 -1.85 -9.00
C ALA A 92 -0.44 -1.11 -7.67
N PHE A 93 -0.60 -1.82 -6.55
CA PHE A 93 -0.37 -1.31 -5.21
C PHE A 93 1.13 -1.25 -4.93
N TYR A 94 1.79 -0.18 -5.38
CA TYR A 94 3.12 0.15 -4.89
C TYR A 94 2.97 0.86 -3.55
N ASP A 95 3.29 0.17 -2.47
CA ASP A 95 3.42 0.84 -1.18
C ASP A 95 4.76 1.56 -1.11
N TYR A 96 4.74 2.83 -1.50
CA TYR A 96 5.90 3.71 -1.47
C TYR A 96 6.38 4.00 -0.05
N ASN A 97 5.60 3.67 0.99
CA ASN A 97 5.99 3.84 2.39
C ASN A 97 6.77 2.63 2.93
N LEU A 98 6.83 1.52 2.18
CA LEU A 98 7.66 0.38 2.55
C LEU A 98 9.08 0.61 2.05
N SER A 99 10.08 0.41 2.91
CA SER A 99 11.51 0.48 2.56
C SER A 99 11.84 -0.32 1.28
N CYS A 100 12.62 0.28 0.39
CA CYS A 100 13.06 -0.31 -0.87
C CYS A 100 14.51 0.11 -1.14
N ILE A 101 15.45 -0.63 -0.57
CA ILE A 101 16.89 -0.39 -0.72
C ILE A 101 17.36 -0.82 -2.10
N VAL A 102 18.12 0.05 -2.77
CA VAL A 102 18.76 -0.18 -4.06
C VAL A 102 20.27 -0.19 -3.87
N GLU A 103 20.89 -1.33 -4.17
CA GLU A 103 22.34 -1.49 -4.20
C GLU A 103 22.91 -1.01 -5.53
N LYS A 104 24.21 -0.73 -5.58
CA LYS A 104 24.89 -0.25 -6.78
C LYS A 104 24.80 -1.27 -7.92
N GLU A 105 24.82 -2.55 -7.56
CA GLU A 105 24.80 -3.69 -8.47
C GLU A 105 23.40 -3.99 -9.02
N ASP A 106 22.34 -3.44 -8.39
CA ASP A 106 20.96 -3.69 -8.80
C ASP A 106 20.58 -2.95 -10.10
N VAL A 107 21.26 -1.84 -10.40
CA VAL A 107 20.89 -0.94 -11.50
C VAL A 107 22.08 -0.40 -12.28
N ILE A 108 21.81 0.15 -13.46
CA ILE A 108 22.84 0.83 -14.26
C ILE A 108 23.40 2.06 -13.54
N GLN A 109 24.65 2.39 -13.84
CA GLN A 109 25.40 3.44 -13.17
C GLN A 109 24.70 4.80 -13.22
N GLU A 110 24.12 5.19 -14.36
CA GLU A 110 23.43 6.46 -14.54
C GLU A 110 22.27 6.62 -13.55
N LEU A 111 21.51 5.55 -13.38
CA LEU A 111 20.34 5.50 -12.51
C LEU A 111 20.75 5.48 -11.03
N TYR A 112 21.78 4.69 -10.70
CA TYR A 112 22.34 4.70 -9.35
C TYR A 112 22.87 6.10 -8.97
N SER A 113 23.61 6.77 -9.86
CA SER A 113 24.08 8.14 -9.65
C SER A 113 22.93 9.14 -9.47
N TRP A 114 21.81 8.95 -10.17
CA TRP A 114 20.64 9.81 -10.01
C TRP A 114 19.96 9.62 -8.64
N LEU A 115 19.70 8.37 -8.23
CA LEU A 115 19.16 8.06 -6.91
C LEU A 115 20.08 8.55 -5.79
N PHE A 116 21.39 8.39 -5.96
CA PHE A 116 22.39 8.91 -5.04
C PHE A 116 22.33 10.43 -4.95
N ALA A 117 22.18 11.15 -6.07
CA ALA A 117 22.04 12.60 -6.07
C ALA A 117 20.75 13.06 -5.34
N LEU A 118 19.64 12.34 -5.49
CA LEU A 118 18.41 12.58 -4.73
C LEU A 118 18.62 12.35 -3.23
N LYS A 119 19.35 11.30 -2.86
CA LYS A 119 19.72 11.02 -1.46
C LYS A 119 20.62 12.11 -0.88
N VAL A 120 21.64 12.55 -1.63
CA VAL A 120 22.53 13.67 -1.26
C VAL A 120 21.72 14.93 -0.95
N ARG A 121 20.68 15.23 -1.73
CA ARG A 121 19.83 16.41 -1.54
C ARG A 121 19.17 16.46 -0.15
N GLN A 122 18.95 15.32 0.49
CA GLN A 122 18.38 15.22 1.84
C GLN A 122 19.30 15.80 2.91
N PHE A 123 20.61 15.84 2.65
CA PHE A 123 21.62 16.41 3.56
C PHE A 123 21.73 17.93 3.48
N GLU A 124 20.87 18.61 2.71
CA GLU A 124 20.81 20.08 2.68
C GLU A 124 20.55 20.67 4.07
N ALA A 125 19.73 19.99 4.88
CA ALA A 125 19.44 20.37 6.27
C ALA A 125 20.46 19.83 7.29
N TYR A 126 21.34 18.89 6.89
CA TYR A 126 22.19 18.08 7.79
C TYR A 126 23.63 17.98 7.28
N LYS A 127 24.24 19.13 7.00
CA LYS A 127 25.56 19.17 6.37
C LYS A 127 26.65 18.47 7.20
N GLU A 128 26.54 18.50 8.53
CA GLU A 128 27.54 17.92 9.44
C GLU A 128 27.69 16.41 9.26
N GLU A 129 26.62 15.72 8.84
CA GLU A 129 26.59 14.26 8.65
C GLU A 129 26.95 13.85 7.22
N PHE A 130 27.05 14.80 6.29
CA PHE A 130 27.25 14.50 4.87
C PHE A 130 28.59 13.80 4.61
N SER A 131 29.65 14.22 5.29
CA SER A 131 30.96 13.57 5.21
C SER A 131 30.95 12.11 5.69
N SER A 132 30.16 11.81 6.72
CA SER A 132 29.96 10.43 7.22
C SER A 132 29.17 9.58 6.24
N PHE A 133 28.15 10.14 5.58
CA PHE A 133 27.43 9.47 4.49
C PHE A 133 28.35 9.13 3.31
N LEU A 134 29.17 10.09 2.86
CA LEU A 134 30.15 9.85 1.81
C LEU A 134 31.21 8.81 2.24
N GLY A 135 31.64 8.83 3.50
CA GLY A 135 32.54 7.85 4.08
C GLY A 135 31.93 6.44 4.08
N TYR A 136 30.68 6.31 4.50
CA TYR A 136 29.95 5.04 4.47
C TYR A 136 29.98 4.40 3.09
N HIS A 137 29.56 5.14 2.06
CA HIS A 137 29.51 4.59 0.70
C HIS A 137 30.89 4.27 0.13
N TYR A 138 31.90 5.11 0.39
CA TYR A 138 33.28 4.82 -0.01
C TYR A 138 33.73 3.44 0.49
N HIS A 139 33.50 3.14 1.78
CA HIS A 139 33.97 1.90 2.39
C HIS A 139 33.05 0.70 2.12
N VAL A 140 31.74 0.92 2.09
CA VAL A 140 30.74 -0.17 2.04
C VAL A 140 30.33 -0.48 0.61
N THR A 141 30.00 0.53 -0.20
CA THR A 141 29.51 0.34 -1.57
C THR A 141 30.65 0.23 -2.57
N PHE A 142 31.71 1.03 -2.38
CA PHE A 142 32.86 1.06 -3.28
C PHE A 142 34.06 0.26 -2.75
N ASN A 143 33.91 -0.45 -1.63
CA ASN A 143 34.94 -1.30 -1.04
C ASN A 143 36.30 -0.60 -0.82
N GLY A 144 36.30 0.72 -0.66
CA GLY A 144 37.51 1.53 -0.55
C GLY A 144 38.25 1.79 -1.86
N ASP A 145 37.63 1.54 -3.02
CA ASP A 145 38.22 1.87 -4.32
C ASP A 145 38.17 3.38 -4.57
N LYS A 146 39.33 4.03 -4.39
CA LYS A 146 39.49 5.48 -4.55
C LYS A 146 39.20 5.96 -5.96
N GLN A 147 39.65 5.22 -6.98
CA GLN A 147 39.53 5.66 -8.36
C GLN A 147 38.09 5.56 -8.82
N GLU A 148 37.46 4.43 -8.53
CA GLU A 148 36.05 4.21 -8.85
C GLU A 148 35.17 5.23 -8.12
N TYR A 149 35.40 5.43 -6.82
CA TYR A 149 34.59 6.35 -6.04
C TYR A 149 34.76 7.81 -6.47
N ALA A 150 35.99 8.25 -6.75
CA ALA A 150 36.23 9.59 -7.28
C ALA A 150 35.53 9.83 -8.62
N LEU A 151 35.58 8.85 -9.54
CA LEU A 151 34.86 8.91 -10.82
C LEU A 151 33.35 8.96 -10.62
N PHE A 152 32.82 8.18 -9.67
CA PHE A 152 31.42 8.20 -9.30
C PHE A 152 31.00 9.57 -8.74
N LEU A 153 31.75 10.14 -7.80
CA LEU A 153 31.45 11.47 -7.26
C LEU A 153 31.46 12.56 -8.33
N GLN A 154 32.36 12.45 -9.32
CA GLN A 154 32.35 13.36 -10.48
C GLN A 154 31.09 13.17 -11.36
N SER A 155 30.56 11.95 -11.48
CA SER A 155 29.33 11.73 -12.26
C SER A 155 28.12 12.40 -11.62
N LEU A 156 28.09 12.54 -10.29
CA LEU A 156 27.03 13.25 -9.56
C LEU A 156 26.90 14.72 -9.97
N LEU A 157 27.99 15.34 -10.45
CA LEU A 157 27.98 16.75 -10.88
C LEU A 157 27.12 16.99 -12.14
N ARG A 158 26.73 15.92 -12.85
CA ARG A 158 25.72 16.00 -13.92
C ARG A 158 24.34 16.42 -13.37
N TYR A 159 24.08 16.14 -12.09
CA TYR A 159 22.85 16.48 -11.38
C TYR A 159 23.00 17.73 -10.50
N LYS A 160 23.87 18.68 -10.92
CA LYS A 160 24.16 19.90 -10.15
C LYS A 160 22.92 20.69 -9.73
N ASP A 161 21.84 20.64 -10.50
CA ASP A 161 20.62 21.39 -10.23
C ASP A 161 19.79 20.74 -9.10
N LEU A 162 20.01 19.44 -8.81
CA LEU A 162 19.41 18.75 -7.67
C LEU A 162 20.22 18.95 -6.38
N ILE A 163 21.53 19.13 -6.49
CA ILE A 163 22.44 19.15 -5.33
C ILE A 163 22.75 20.59 -4.93
N ALA A 164 22.55 20.94 -3.66
CA ALA A 164 22.84 22.28 -3.14
C ALA A 164 24.32 22.69 -3.34
N PRO A 165 24.64 23.97 -3.60
CA PRO A 165 26.01 24.41 -3.87
C PRO A 165 27.03 24.00 -2.81
N SER A 166 26.66 24.08 -1.53
CA SER A 166 27.50 23.71 -0.40
C SER A 166 27.90 22.23 -0.40
N LEU A 167 26.99 21.34 -0.77
CA LEU A 167 27.23 19.90 -0.89
C LEU A 167 28.04 19.58 -2.15
N ARG A 168 27.83 20.32 -3.24
CA ARG A 168 28.63 20.15 -4.47
C ARG A 168 30.10 20.45 -4.25
N GLU A 169 30.43 21.53 -3.53
CA GLU A 169 31.82 21.86 -3.20
C GLU A 169 32.47 20.77 -2.35
N GLU A 170 31.71 20.19 -1.43
CA GLU A 170 32.19 19.07 -0.60
C GLU A 170 32.41 17.81 -1.44
N ILE A 171 31.48 17.45 -2.34
CA ILE A 171 31.66 16.36 -3.31
C ILE A 171 32.92 16.58 -4.16
N ILE A 172 33.13 17.79 -4.67
CA ILE A 172 34.31 18.12 -5.49
C ILE A 172 35.59 17.97 -4.68
N THR A 173 35.58 18.39 -3.42
CA THR A 173 36.72 18.29 -2.51
C THR A 173 37.04 16.82 -2.24
N VAL A 174 36.04 16.02 -1.84
CA VAL A 174 36.20 14.59 -1.57
C VAL A 174 36.62 13.83 -2.83
N ALA A 175 36.10 14.17 -4.01
CA ALA A 175 36.49 13.52 -5.26
C ALA A 175 37.97 13.74 -5.61
N LYS A 176 38.59 14.82 -5.14
CA LYS A 176 40.03 15.09 -5.31
C LYS A 176 40.86 14.39 -4.24
N GLU A 177 40.34 14.31 -3.01
CA GLU A 177 41.06 13.84 -1.84
C GLU A 177 40.20 12.85 -1.03
N VAL A 178 39.91 11.67 -1.59
CA VAL A 178 39.03 10.66 -0.94
C VAL A 178 39.55 10.23 0.44
N ASP A 179 40.86 10.36 0.68
CA ASP A 179 41.51 10.07 1.96
C ASP A 179 41.10 11.02 3.11
N THR A 180 40.42 12.14 2.81
CA THR A 180 39.88 13.04 3.83
C THR A 180 38.58 12.52 4.46
N LEU A 181 38.01 11.43 3.94
CA LEU A 181 36.79 10.86 4.48
C LEU A 181 37.02 10.17 5.84
N PRO A 182 36.02 10.19 6.74
CA PRO A 182 36.09 9.48 8.01
C PRO A 182 36.46 8.01 7.83
N ARG A 183 37.20 7.44 8.80
CA ARG A 183 37.51 6.01 8.77
C ARG A 183 36.24 5.20 8.99
N ARG A 184 36.29 3.92 8.61
CA ARG A 184 35.20 2.96 8.83
C ARG A 184 34.66 2.94 10.27
N THR A 185 35.53 3.16 11.25
CA THR A 185 35.18 3.19 12.67
C THR A 185 34.40 4.44 13.07
N ASP A 186 34.60 5.55 12.38
CA ASP A 186 34.25 6.88 12.87
C ASP A 186 32.80 7.26 12.52
N TYR A 187 32.27 6.77 11.38
CA TYR A 187 30.87 7.03 10.99
C TYR A 187 29.85 6.08 11.63
N ILE A 188 30.28 4.91 12.13
CA ILE A 188 29.39 4.01 12.87
C ILE A 188 28.90 4.71 14.16
N GLU A 189 29.74 5.54 14.78
CA GLU A 189 29.38 6.29 16.00
C GLU A 189 28.56 7.56 15.73
N THR A 190 28.80 8.29 14.63
CA THR A 190 28.10 9.55 14.34
C THR A 190 26.66 9.35 13.86
N ILE A 191 26.41 8.33 13.02
CA ILE A 191 25.06 8.00 12.50
C ILE A 191 24.19 7.35 13.60
N SER A 192 24.79 6.87 14.69
CA SER A 192 24.07 6.25 15.83
C SER A 192 23.23 7.21 16.67
N ASN A 193 23.42 8.52 16.53
CA ASN A 193 22.80 9.52 17.40
C ASN A 193 21.69 10.33 16.70
N ARG A 194 21.23 9.91 15.52
CA ARG A 194 20.19 10.64 14.79
C ARG A 194 18.79 10.34 15.36
N PRO A 195 17.93 11.36 15.49
CA PRO A 195 16.50 11.14 15.63
C PRO A 195 15.94 10.52 14.33
N THR A 196 15.13 9.48 14.48
CA THR A 196 14.34 8.87 13.41
C THR A 196 13.53 9.90 12.63
N TRP A 197 13.12 9.57 11.41
CA TRP A 197 12.24 10.45 10.60
C TRP A 197 10.94 10.85 11.31
N GLU A 198 10.42 9.99 12.20
CA GLU A 198 9.27 10.29 13.05
C GLU A 198 9.60 11.37 14.11
N GLU A 199 10.79 11.31 14.69
CA GLU A 199 11.31 12.33 15.61
C GLU A 199 11.65 13.65 14.88
N PHE A 200 12.07 13.60 13.60
CA PHE A 200 12.24 14.78 12.75
C PHE A 200 10.92 15.53 12.48
N LYS A 201 9.82 14.81 12.22
CA LYS A 201 8.49 15.42 12.09
C LYS A 201 8.09 16.16 13.37
N ALA A 202 8.37 15.58 14.53
CA ALA A 202 8.09 16.21 15.82
C ALA A 202 8.90 17.51 16.01
N LEU A 203 10.20 17.49 15.69
CA LEU A 203 11.08 18.67 15.83
C LEU A 203 10.74 19.79 14.85
N SER A 204 10.25 19.46 13.65
CA SER A 204 9.85 20.46 12.64
C SER A 204 8.52 21.16 12.96
N LEU A 205 7.62 20.49 13.69
CA LEU A 205 6.36 21.07 14.16
C LEU A 205 6.53 22.06 15.32
N GLU A 206 7.59 21.92 16.12
CA GLU A 206 7.90 22.84 17.24
C GLU A 206 8.50 24.18 16.78
N ALA A 207 8.98 24.26 15.53
CA ALA A 207 9.61 25.48 14.98
C ALA A 207 8.61 26.46 14.33
N ALA A 208 7.32 26.14 14.27
CA ALA A 208 6.31 27.04 13.70
C ALA A 208 5.81 28.06 14.75
N PRO A 209 5.87 29.38 14.49
CA PRO A 209 5.37 30.38 15.43
C PRO A 209 3.85 30.29 15.53
N ASN A 210 3.38 29.99 16.75
CA ASN A 210 1.99 30.05 17.17
C ASN A 210 1.32 31.35 16.70
N THR A 211 0.34 31.22 15.81
CA THR A 211 -0.74 32.22 15.73
C THR A 211 -2.02 31.53 16.17
N SER A 212 -2.37 31.79 17.42
CA SER A 212 -3.58 31.36 18.07
C SER A 212 -4.82 32.02 17.46
N VAL A 213 -5.88 31.25 17.24
CA VAL A 213 -7.24 31.74 17.46
C VAL A 213 -8.02 30.67 18.20
N SER A 214 -8.32 31.01 19.46
CA SER A 214 -9.20 30.33 20.38
C SER A 214 -10.66 30.46 19.92
N THR A 215 -11.46 29.40 20.06
CA THR A 215 -12.82 29.57 20.57
C THR A 215 -13.20 28.37 21.43
N LYS A 216 -13.33 28.64 22.74
CA LYS A 216 -13.98 27.79 23.73
C LYS A 216 -15.45 27.59 23.36
N VAL A 217 -15.96 26.37 23.51
CA VAL A 217 -17.31 26.13 24.05
C VAL A 217 -17.20 25.05 25.11
N GLN A 218 -17.75 25.37 26.26
CA GLN A 218 -17.72 24.66 27.54
C GLN A 218 -19.09 24.03 27.78
N GLY A 219 -19.13 22.88 28.46
CA GLY A 219 -20.35 22.24 28.96
C GLY A 219 -20.18 20.73 29.07
N ASN A 220 -19.52 20.24 30.13
CA ASN A 220 -20.10 19.79 31.41
C ASN A 220 -20.86 18.46 31.32
N GLY A 221 -20.41 17.47 32.10
CA GLY A 221 -21.16 16.27 32.42
C GLY A 221 -20.26 15.11 32.79
N GLU A 222 -19.66 15.16 33.98
CA GLU A 222 -19.05 14.01 34.65
C GLU A 222 -20.13 13.02 35.08
N GLU A 223 -19.86 11.73 34.92
CA GLU A 223 -20.31 10.70 35.87
C GLU A 223 -19.29 9.55 35.85
N GLU A 224 -18.51 9.46 36.94
CA GLU A 224 -17.77 8.26 37.34
C GLU A 224 -18.74 7.24 37.96
N ILE A 225 -18.39 5.96 37.84
CA ILE A 225 -18.55 4.79 38.73
C ILE A 225 -18.48 3.58 37.78
N GLY A 226 -17.74 2.51 37.97
CA GLY A 226 -16.86 2.06 39.04
C GLY A 226 -16.21 0.77 38.52
N VAL A 227 -14.96 0.54 38.91
CA VAL A 227 -14.22 -0.69 38.60
C VAL A 227 -14.67 -1.78 39.56
N GLU A 228 -15.08 -2.93 39.04
CA GLU A 228 -15.13 -4.17 39.82
C GLU A 228 -14.55 -5.31 38.97
N GLU A 229 -13.44 -5.89 39.46
CA GLU A 229 -12.75 -7.01 38.84
C GLU A 229 -13.37 -8.36 39.26
N GLN A 230 -13.75 -9.12 38.23
CA GLN A 230 -13.64 -10.58 38.03
C GLN A 230 -14.32 -11.58 39.02
N PRO A 231 -14.80 -12.74 38.50
CA PRO A 231 -13.90 -13.87 38.27
C PRO A 231 -14.12 -14.64 36.96
N ILE A 232 -13.02 -15.21 36.46
CA ILE A 232 -12.98 -16.23 35.40
C ILE A 232 -13.53 -17.56 35.95
N LYS A 233 -14.44 -18.24 35.21
CA LYS A 233 -14.35 -19.68 34.84
C LYS A 233 -15.46 -20.18 33.90
N GLU A 234 -14.97 -20.72 32.78
CA GLU A 234 -15.34 -21.96 32.08
C GLU A 234 -16.74 -22.22 31.49
N GLN A 235 -16.71 -22.41 30.16
CA GLN A 235 -17.41 -23.40 29.33
C GLN A 235 -18.95 -23.41 29.31
N GLY A 236 -19.48 -22.93 28.17
CA GLY A 236 -20.82 -23.26 27.69
C GLY A 236 -20.87 -23.17 26.15
N THR A 237 -20.89 -24.33 25.49
CA THR A 237 -21.24 -24.50 24.09
C THR A 237 -22.60 -23.84 23.83
N THR A 238 -22.62 -22.73 23.09
CA THR A 238 -23.86 -22.10 22.63
C THR A 238 -24.10 -22.52 21.19
N GLU A 239 -25.20 -23.25 20.98
CA GLU A 239 -25.72 -23.58 19.66
C GLU A 239 -26.03 -22.27 18.91
N ALA A 240 -25.34 -22.02 17.80
CA ALA A 240 -25.51 -20.82 17.01
C ALA A 240 -26.89 -20.83 16.32
N THR A 241 -27.73 -19.83 16.60
CA THR A 241 -28.99 -19.59 15.89
C THR A 241 -28.76 -18.57 14.76
N ALA A 242 -29.47 -18.72 13.63
CA ALA A 242 -29.35 -17.79 12.51
C ALA A 242 -29.80 -16.37 12.93
N TYR A 243 -29.03 -15.36 12.54
CA TYR A 243 -29.28 -13.96 12.92
C TYR A 243 -29.49 -13.10 11.67
N ALA A 244 -30.68 -12.52 11.54
CA ALA A 244 -30.97 -11.55 10.49
C ALA A 244 -30.23 -10.24 10.77
N ILE A 245 -29.53 -9.70 9.77
CA ILE A 245 -28.94 -8.37 9.90
C ILE A 245 -30.09 -7.39 9.88
N GLN A 246 -30.24 -6.58 10.94
CA GLN A 246 -31.25 -5.52 10.96
C GLN A 246 -30.91 -4.50 9.87
N ASN A 247 -31.50 -4.68 8.69
CA ASN A 247 -31.66 -3.60 7.73
C ASN A 247 -32.77 -2.74 8.33
N THR A 248 -32.43 -1.60 8.91
CA THR A 248 -33.40 -0.70 9.54
C THR A 248 -34.47 -0.33 8.51
N SER A 249 -35.60 -1.04 8.46
CA SER A 249 -36.91 -0.70 7.86
C SER A 249 -36.97 0.06 6.51
N VAL A 250 -35.91 0.09 5.70
CA VAL A 250 -35.81 0.97 4.52
C VAL A 250 -35.97 0.21 3.19
N LEU A 251 -35.66 -1.09 3.12
CA LEU A 251 -35.77 -1.89 1.88
C LEU A 251 -36.68 -3.11 2.03
N SER A 252 -37.59 -3.28 1.07
CA SER A 252 -38.36 -4.50 0.81
C SER A 252 -37.47 -5.62 0.25
N LYS A 253 -37.96 -6.87 0.31
CA LYS A 253 -37.24 -8.02 -0.26
C LYS A 253 -37.01 -7.83 -1.75
N GLU A 254 -38.00 -7.30 -2.46
CA GLU A 254 -37.94 -7.02 -3.88
C GLU A 254 -36.85 -6.00 -4.23
N GLU A 255 -36.65 -4.99 -3.37
CA GLU A 255 -35.59 -3.99 -3.56
C GLU A 255 -34.19 -4.56 -3.28
N ILE A 256 -34.06 -5.44 -2.29
CA ILE A 256 -32.81 -6.18 -2.04
C ILE A 256 -32.50 -7.09 -3.23
N ASP A 257 -33.46 -7.89 -3.68
CA ASP A 257 -33.30 -8.79 -4.83
C ASP A 257 -32.97 -8.00 -6.11
N HIS A 258 -33.58 -6.83 -6.30
CA HIS A 258 -33.27 -5.93 -7.41
C HIS A 258 -31.85 -5.37 -7.33
N PHE A 259 -31.42 -4.94 -6.14
CA PHE A 259 -30.07 -4.42 -5.93
C PHE A 259 -29.02 -5.48 -6.28
N PHE A 260 -29.13 -6.67 -5.69
CA PHE A 260 -28.15 -7.75 -5.88
C PHE A 260 -28.23 -8.43 -7.25
N ALA A 261 -29.17 -8.03 -8.11
CA ALA A 261 -29.28 -8.57 -9.45
C ALA A 261 -28.04 -8.36 -10.32
N PHE A 262 -27.15 -7.40 -9.97
CA PHE A 262 -25.87 -7.23 -10.67
C PHE A 262 -24.97 -8.48 -10.58
N LEU A 263 -25.17 -9.37 -9.60
CA LEU A 263 -24.40 -10.59 -9.45
C LEU A 263 -24.72 -11.63 -10.53
N TYR A 264 -25.95 -11.66 -11.04
CA TYR A 264 -26.40 -12.68 -12.01
C TYR A 264 -26.91 -12.13 -13.35
N LYS A 265 -27.20 -10.82 -13.47
CA LYS A 265 -27.66 -10.23 -14.74
C LYS A 265 -26.49 -10.11 -15.72
N ASP A 266 -26.53 -10.91 -16.77
CA ASP A 266 -25.67 -10.77 -17.95
C ASP A 266 -26.08 -9.53 -18.77
N ARG A 267 -25.11 -8.72 -19.20
CA ARG A 267 -25.32 -7.51 -20.02
C ARG A 267 -24.44 -7.44 -21.28
N GLY A 268 -23.86 -8.55 -21.72
CA GLY A 268 -23.33 -8.68 -23.08
C GLY A 268 -21.91 -9.23 -23.18
N ASP A 269 -21.78 -10.13 -24.17
CA ASP A 269 -20.63 -10.96 -24.57
C ASP A 269 -20.46 -12.23 -23.72
N GLU A 270 -19.98 -13.31 -24.35
CA GLU A 270 -19.93 -14.73 -23.90
C GLU A 270 -19.23 -15.01 -22.53
N GLU A 271 -18.88 -13.98 -21.75
CA GLU A 271 -18.15 -14.03 -20.49
C GLU A 271 -18.99 -14.36 -19.24
N GLY A 272 -20.33 -14.33 -19.33
CA GLY A 272 -21.24 -14.76 -18.25
C GLY A 272 -21.46 -13.71 -17.13
N SER A 273 -21.77 -14.17 -15.91
CA SER A 273 -22.07 -13.34 -14.72
C SER A 273 -21.17 -13.72 -13.53
N TYR A 274 -21.21 -12.94 -12.43
CA TYR A 274 -20.45 -13.25 -11.21
C TYR A 274 -20.92 -14.55 -10.55
N LEU A 275 -22.23 -14.77 -10.49
CA LEU A 275 -22.91 -15.94 -9.93
C LEU A 275 -24.08 -16.34 -10.84
N LYS A 276 -24.55 -17.57 -10.69
CA LYS A 276 -25.82 -18.00 -11.26
C LYS A 276 -26.98 -17.39 -10.47
N LYS A 277 -28.13 -17.27 -11.12
CA LYS A 277 -29.34 -16.70 -10.48
C LYS A 277 -29.76 -17.53 -9.26
N GLU A 278 -29.69 -18.85 -9.37
CA GLU A 278 -30.07 -19.78 -8.31
C GLU A 278 -29.18 -19.63 -7.07
N GLU A 279 -27.89 -19.33 -7.25
CA GLU A 279 -26.93 -19.13 -6.15
C GLU A 279 -27.26 -17.85 -5.37
N VAL A 280 -27.63 -16.78 -6.08
CA VAL A 280 -28.05 -15.51 -5.47
C VAL A 280 -29.40 -15.67 -4.76
N GLU A 281 -30.34 -16.41 -5.35
CA GLU A 281 -31.63 -16.73 -4.72
C GLU A 281 -31.47 -17.54 -3.44
N ILE A 282 -30.50 -18.48 -3.38
CA ILE A 282 -30.16 -19.21 -2.14
C ILE A 282 -29.60 -18.24 -1.09
N MET A 283 -28.66 -17.37 -1.49
CA MET A 283 -28.04 -16.40 -0.59
C MET A 283 -29.06 -15.43 0.03
N LEU A 284 -30.08 -15.03 -0.74
CA LEU A 284 -31.10 -14.04 -0.34
C LEU A 284 -32.46 -14.66 0.03
N GLN A 285 -32.57 -15.98 0.12
CA GLN A 285 -33.82 -16.69 0.37
C GLN A 285 -34.58 -16.13 1.58
N TYR A 286 -33.83 -15.81 2.64
CA TYR A 286 -34.30 -15.24 3.90
C TYR A 286 -33.83 -13.79 4.09
N GLY A 287 -33.60 -13.05 3.00
CA GLY A 287 -32.99 -11.73 3.01
C GLY A 287 -31.51 -11.77 3.41
N ILE A 288 -31.01 -10.67 3.97
CA ILE A 288 -29.61 -10.55 4.42
C ILE A 288 -29.48 -11.17 5.82
N THR A 289 -29.41 -12.50 5.85
CA THR A 289 -29.41 -13.30 7.08
C THR A 289 -28.13 -14.11 7.19
N ILE A 290 -27.43 -14.02 8.33
CA ILE A 290 -26.28 -14.87 8.63
C ILE A 290 -26.83 -16.22 9.12
N PRO A 291 -26.58 -17.34 8.40
CA PRO A 291 -27.04 -18.65 8.83
C PRO A 291 -26.28 -19.11 10.07
N ALA A 292 -26.93 -19.96 10.88
CA ALA A 292 -26.35 -20.60 12.06
C ALA A 292 -25.00 -21.29 11.76
N GLN A 293 -24.92 -21.90 10.58
CA GLN A 293 -23.69 -22.45 10.04
C GLN A 293 -23.49 -21.90 8.63
N PRO A 294 -22.28 -21.44 8.27
CA PRO A 294 -21.93 -21.10 6.91
C PRO A 294 -22.25 -22.24 5.94
N LEU A 295 -22.55 -21.88 4.69
CA LEU A 295 -22.77 -22.86 3.64
C LEU A 295 -21.52 -23.75 3.49
N GLN A 296 -21.73 -25.07 3.48
CA GLN A 296 -20.64 -26.04 3.36
C GLN A 296 -19.87 -25.87 2.04
N GLU A 297 -20.61 -25.76 0.94
CA GLU A 297 -20.06 -25.44 -0.37
C GLU A 297 -20.40 -23.99 -0.72
N LYS A 298 -19.47 -23.07 -0.44
CA LYS A 298 -19.64 -21.64 -0.73
C LYS A 298 -19.56 -21.38 -2.24
N PHE A 299 -20.29 -20.38 -2.69
CA PHE A 299 -20.24 -19.91 -4.07
C PHE A 299 -18.94 -19.15 -4.34
N LYS A 300 -18.39 -19.29 -5.54
CA LYS A 300 -17.18 -18.59 -5.95
C LYS A 300 -17.52 -17.55 -7.01
N LEU A 301 -17.08 -16.31 -6.81
CA LEU A 301 -17.32 -15.26 -7.78
C LEU A 301 -16.48 -15.49 -9.05
N ASN A 302 -17.14 -15.48 -10.20
CA ASN A 302 -16.48 -15.54 -11.50
C ASN A 302 -15.99 -14.15 -11.91
N TYR A 303 -14.68 -13.90 -11.80
CA TYR A 303 -14.09 -12.63 -12.20
C TYR A 303 -13.58 -12.67 -13.64
N THR A 304 -13.94 -11.66 -14.41
CA THR A 304 -13.40 -11.41 -15.76
C THR A 304 -12.87 -9.97 -15.87
N ALA A 305 -12.28 -9.61 -17.00
CA ALA A 305 -11.86 -8.23 -17.27
C ALA A 305 -13.04 -7.24 -17.17
N ARG A 306 -14.24 -7.69 -17.52
CA ARG A 306 -15.50 -6.95 -17.42
C ARG A 306 -16.15 -7.08 -16.05
N TYR A 307 -16.21 -8.29 -15.52
CA TYR A 307 -16.75 -8.60 -14.20
C TYR A 307 -15.62 -8.62 -13.16
N SER A 308 -14.97 -7.46 -12.96
CA SER A 308 -13.82 -7.38 -12.05
C SER A 308 -14.22 -7.43 -10.58
N LYS A 309 -13.30 -7.88 -9.71
CA LYS A 309 -13.46 -7.82 -8.25
C LYS A 309 -13.76 -6.41 -7.75
N LYS A 310 -13.05 -5.41 -8.27
CA LYS A 310 -13.23 -3.99 -7.90
C LYS A 310 -14.65 -3.48 -8.18
N LEU A 311 -15.26 -3.92 -9.29
CA LEU A 311 -16.65 -3.56 -9.61
C LEU A 311 -17.65 -4.22 -8.65
N ALA A 312 -17.44 -5.49 -8.29
CA ALA A 312 -18.25 -6.18 -7.30
C ALA A 312 -18.13 -5.51 -5.92
N GLU A 313 -16.91 -5.22 -5.46
CA GLU A 313 -16.66 -4.55 -4.18
C GLU A 313 -17.21 -3.12 -4.17
N TYR A 314 -17.14 -2.38 -5.28
CA TYR A 314 -17.76 -1.06 -5.42
C TYR A 314 -19.28 -1.11 -5.21
N LEU A 315 -19.97 -2.04 -5.89
CA LEU A 315 -21.43 -2.18 -5.79
C LEU A 315 -21.85 -2.69 -4.41
N LEU A 316 -21.15 -3.68 -3.86
CA LEU A 316 -21.40 -4.18 -2.51
C LEU A 316 -21.11 -3.12 -1.43
N HIS A 317 -20.05 -2.32 -1.58
CA HIS A 317 -19.76 -1.22 -0.66
C HIS A 317 -20.80 -0.11 -0.75
N ALA A 318 -21.28 0.23 -1.95
CA ALA A 318 -22.37 1.18 -2.10
C ALA A 318 -23.62 0.72 -1.33
N PHE A 319 -23.94 -0.58 -1.37
CA PHE A 319 -25.01 -1.14 -0.54
C PHE A 319 -24.77 -0.92 0.96
N ILE A 320 -23.55 -1.21 1.44
CA ILE A 320 -23.20 -1.03 2.86
C ILE A 320 -23.34 0.44 3.26
N VAL A 321 -22.79 1.37 2.49
CA VAL A 321 -22.83 2.80 2.84
C VAL A 321 -24.27 3.32 2.91
N GLU A 322 -25.11 2.89 1.97
CA GLU A 322 -26.48 3.40 1.85
C GLU A 322 -27.44 2.76 2.86
N TYR A 323 -27.32 1.45 3.12
CA TYR A 323 -28.34 0.69 3.86
C TYR A 323 -27.82 0.00 5.13
N ASN A 324 -26.52 -0.26 5.26
CA ASN A 324 -25.97 -1.08 6.35
C ASN A 324 -24.68 -0.51 6.97
N ARG A 325 -24.51 0.82 6.98
CA ARG A 325 -23.23 1.47 7.30
C ARG A 325 -22.68 1.07 8.67
N ASN A 326 -23.57 0.99 9.68
CA ASN A 326 -23.22 0.62 11.04
C ASN A 326 -23.06 -0.90 11.24
N GLU A 327 -23.48 -1.69 10.25
CA GLU A 327 -23.48 -3.15 10.28
C GLU A 327 -22.50 -3.74 9.25
N LYS A 328 -21.53 -2.95 8.77
CA LYS A 328 -20.50 -3.37 7.81
C LYS A 328 -19.85 -4.70 8.18
N GLY A 329 -19.52 -4.89 9.46
CA GLY A 329 -18.93 -6.13 9.96
C GLY A 329 -19.86 -7.34 9.78
N LYS A 330 -21.13 -7.22 10.18
CA LYS A 330 -22.12 -8.28 10.01
C LYS A 330 -22.40 -8.56 8.54
N PHE A 331 -22.47 -7.52 7.70
CA PHE A 331 -22.68 -7.71 6.27
C PHE A 331 -21.54 -8.47 5.61
N LEU A 332 -20.28 -8.19 5.99
CA LEU A 332 -19.13 -8.96 5.52
C LEU A 332 -19.17 -10.41 6.03
N GLN A 333 -19.66 -10.66 7.24
CA GLN A 333 -19.89 -12.01 7.75
C GLN A 333 -20.99 -12.74 6.95
N PHE A 334 -22.08 -12.05 6.62
CA PHE A 334 -23.11 -12.57 5.71
C PHE A 334 -22.50 -12.99 4.38
N LEU A 335 -21.71 -12.13 3.72
CA LEU A 335 -21.02 -12.51 2.50
C LEU A 335 -20.10 -13.71 2.72
N GLY A 336 -19.35 -13.75 3.81
CA GLY A 336 -18.47 -14.87 4.15
C GLY A 336 -19.20 -16.19 4.45
N SER A 337 -20.48 -16.14 4.83
CA SER A 337 -21.30 -17.34 5.04
C SER A 337 -21.73 -18.02 3.75
N TYR A 338 -21.76 -17.30 2.62
CA TYR A 338 -22.25 -17.82 1.34
C TYR A 338 -21.21 -17.80 0.22
N ILE A 339 -20.27 -16.86 0.24
CA ILE A 339 -19.31 -16.58 -0.84
C ILE A 339 -17.89 -16.86 -0.34
N GLN A 340 -17.18 -17.72 -1.08
CA GLN A 340 -15.83 -18.18 -0.75
C GLN A 340 -14.83 -17.02 -0.65
N ASP A 341 -14.94 -16.04 -1.54
CA ASP A 341 -14.08 -14.85 -1.59
C ASP A 341 -14.10 -14.01 -0.30
N TYR A 342 -15.16 -14.11 0.50
CA TYR A 342 -15.35 -13.38 1.75
C TYR A 342 -15.23 -14.29 2.99
N GLU A 343 -14.85 -15.55 2.84
CA GLU A 343 -14.81 -16.54 3.92
C GLU A 343 -13.96 -16.08 5.12
N LEU A 344 -12.88 -15.34 4.89
CA LEU A 344 -12.03 -14.81 5.97
C LEU A 344 -12.79 -13.88 6.93
N ALA A 345 -13.91 -13.28 6.50
CA ALA A 345 -14.77 -12.43 7.33
C ALA A 345 -15.44 -13.20 8.48
N LEU A 346 -15.49 -14.54 8.41
CA LEU A 346 -15.98 -15.39 9.50
C LEU A 346 -15.01 -15.44 10.69
N SER A 347 -13.74 -15.10 10.48
CA SER A 347 -12.73 -14.99 11.55
C SER A 347 -12.61 -13.56 12.05
N ALA A 348 -12.36 -13.36 13.35
CA ALA A 348 -12.21 -12.02 13.92
C ALA A 348 -11.07 -11.22 13.27
N GLN A 349 -9.93 -11.88 12.98
CA GLN A 349 -8.78 -11.24 12.34
C GLN A 349 -9.04 -10.94 10.85
N GLY A 350 -9.61 -11.90 10.12
CA GLY A 350 -9.95 -11.71 8.70
C GLY A 350 -11.02 -10.64 8.50
N LEU A 351 -12.00 -10.55 9.41
CA LEU A 351 -13.00 -9.48 9.39
C LEU A 351 -12.38 -8.10 9.56
N ARG A 352 -11.42 -7.95 10.50
CA ARG A 352 -10.70 -6.68 10.67
C ARG A 352 -9.93 -6.29 9.41
N ASN A 353 -9.29 -7.26 8.75
CA ASN A 353 -8.52 -7.02 7.52
C ASN A 353 -9.41 -6.66 6.33
N ILE A 354 -10.47 -7.44 6.08
CA ILE A 354 -11.41 -7.17 4.99
C ILE A 354 -12.13 -5.85 5.23
N SER A 355 -12.61 -5.57 6.45
CA SER A 355 -13.33 -4.33 6.76
C SER A 355 -12.50 -3.08 6.51
N LYS A 356 -11.17 -3.13 6.74
CA LYS A 356 -10.26 -2.03 6.41
C LYS A 356 -10.07 -1.83 4.90
N ASN A 357 -9.99 -2.93 4.15
CA ASN A 357 -9.70 -2.90 2.71
C ASN A 357 -10.94 -2.75 1.83
N PHE A 358 -12.13 -2.89 2.40
CA PHE A 358 -13.41 -2.75 1.69
C PHE A 358 -13.82 -1.27 1.64
N THR A 359 -13.19 -0.49 0.76
CA THR A 359 -13.29 0.98 0.68
C THR A 359 -14.28 1.49 -0.37
N GLY A 360 -14.73 0.61 -1.29
CA GLY A 360 -15.70 0.96 -2.33
C GLY A 360 -15.20 1.96 -3.35
N ASP A 361 -13.92 1.87 -3.70
CA ASP A 361 -13.33 2.75 -4.71
C ASP A 361 -13.99 2.54 -6.08
N ARG A 362 -14.52 3.62 -6.65
CA ARG A 362 -15.24 3.57 -7.92
C ARG A 362 -14.31 3.12 -9.05
N PRO A 363 -14.68 2.08 -9.84
CA PRO A 363 -13.90 1.69 -11.01
C PRO A 363 -13.90 2.81 -12.07
N SER A 364 -12.87 2.83 -12.93
CA SER A 364 -12.74 3.89 -13.93
C SER A 364 -13.94 3.93 -14.89
N LYS A 365 -14.36 5.14 -15.30
CA LYS A 365 -15.57 5.38 -16.12
C LYS A 365 -15.65 4.55 -17.42
N ARG A 366 -14.52 4.03 -17.94
CA ARG A 366 -14.47 3.24 -19.17
C ARG A 366 -14.83 1.76 -19.00
N ASN A 367 -14.98 1.27 -17.75
CA ASN A 367 -15.23 -0.15 -17.43
C ASN A 367 -16.55 -0.38 -16.67
N ILE A 368 -17.45 0.60 -16.63
CA ILE A 368 -18.71 0.49 -15.88
C ILE A 368 -19.80 -0.08 -16.78
N LEU A 369 -19.97 -1.40 -16.76
CA LEU A 369 -21.12 -2.09 -17.39
C LEU A 369 -22.42 -1.88 -16.58
N PHE A 370 -22.26 -1.65 -15.28
CA PHE A 370 -23.33 -1.50 -14.29
C PHE A 370 -23.30 -0.10 -13.69
N LYS A 371 -24.29 0.71 -14.03
CA LYS A 371 -24.52 1.97 -13.33
C LYS A 371 -25.15 1.66 -11.98
N LEU A 372 -24.57 2.17 -10.90
CA LEU A 372 -25.11 1.96 -9.54
C LEU A 372 -26.57 2.40 -9.45
N GLU A 373 -26.90 3.46 -10.19
CA GLU A 373 -28.24 4.03 -10.31
C GLU A 373 -29.28 3.07 -10.91
N ASP A 374 -28.85 2.02 -11.62
CA ASP A 374 -29.75 0.99 -12.17
C ASP A 374 -30.26 0.01 -11.09
N PHE A 375 -29.57 -0.05 -9.95
CA PHE A 375 -29.78 -1.05 -8.89
C PHE A 375 -30.32 -0.45 -7.60
N LEU A 376 -30.22 0.88 -7.44
CA LEU A 376 -30.85 1.56 -6.33
C LEU A 376 -32.38 1.55 -6.51
N PRO A 377 -33.15 1.41 -5.42
CA PRO A 377 -34.58 1.65 -5.45
C PRO A 377 -34.81 3.06 -6.00
N LYS A 378 -35.67 3.18 -7.02
CA LYS A 378 -36.13 4.49 -7.46
C LYS A 378 -36.98 5.02 -6.32
N ASN A 379 -36.50 6.03 -5.60
CA ASN A 379 -37.28 6.66 -4.54
C ASN A 379 -38.72 6.89 -5.03
N PRO A 380 -39.75 6.33 -4.38
CA PRO A 380 -41.08 6.87 -4.52
C PRO A 380 -40.99 8.30 -3.99
N GLN A 381 -41.26 9.28 -4.85
CA GLN A 381 -41.54 10.64 -4.41
C GLN A 381 -42.75 10.65 -3.48
#